data_AF-A0A923C9Z4-F1
#
_entry.id   AF-A0A923C9Z4-F1
#
_cell.length_a   1.000
_cell.length_b   1.000
_cell.length_c   1.000
_cell.angle_alpha   90.00
_cell.angle_beta   90.00
_cell.angle_gamma   90.00
#
_symmetry.space_group_name_H-M   'P 1'
#
loop_
_entity.id
_entity.type
_entity.pdbx_description
1 polymer ?
#
loop_
_entity_poly.entity_id
_entity_poly.type
_entity_poly.pdbx_seq_one_letter_code
_entity_poly.pdbx_strand_id
1 'polypeptide(L)'
;MPVFSYVLPAGALVLALPSIKRRIELSRAKHRSLAGHSRMAKRLARWLPGYAYDEARFFNCDDAPDAVVQQRREGFETLEKGFAQRFVSSLALTAQAREGLADLQFTSAYRVPFQFSPIASRRLRVGAFVQSAEGVRVTDLDGNQLMDLTGSYGVNVFGVDFYKTCMAEGAALAEHLGPVLGAYHPCVADVVTRLKAISGQDQVSFHMSGTEAVMQAVRLARYHTRKKQLVRFCGAYHGWWEDVQPGPGNPMPPRETYTLKDMDDK
;
A
#
# COMPACT_ATOMS: atom_id res chain seq x y z
N MET A 1 12.85 -62.32 -1.16
CA MET A 1 13.19 -60.89 -1.34
C MET A 1 12.02 -60.00 -0.87
N PRO A 2 12.09 -59.41 0.35
CA PRO A 2 11.25 -58.23 0.65
C PRO A 2 11.98 -57.08 1.36
N VAL A 3 13.28 -57.25 1.68
CA VAL A 3 14.04 -56.22 2.43
C VAL A 3 14.29 -54.97 1.57
N PHE A 4 14.48 -55.13 0.26
CA PHE A 4 14.66 -54.00 -0.67
C PHE A 4 13.41 -53.13 -0.83
N SER A 5 12.20 -53.66 -0.57
CA SER A 5 10.94 -52.93 -0.72
C SER A 5 10.68 -51.89 0.37
N TYR A 6 11.33 -52.02 1.54
CA TYR A 6 11.23 -51.05 2.65
C TYR A 6 12.47 -50.14 2.78
N VAL A 7 13.63 -50.57 2.27
CA VAL A 7 14.86 -49.76 2.28
C VAL A 7 14.77 -48.56 1.33
N LEU A 8 14.11 -48.72 0.18
CA LEU A 8 13.86 -47.62 -0.78
C LEU A 8 12.99 -46.49 -0.20
N PRO A 9 11.82 -46.75 0.42
CA PRO A 9 11.02 -45.69 1.04
C PRO A 9 11.67 -45.10 2.31
N ALA A 10 12.40 -45.90 3.10
CA ALA A 10 13.13 -45.39 4.27
C ALA A 10 14.32 -44.50 3.87
N GLY A 11 15.08 -44.88 2.84
CA GLY A 11 16.16 -44.07 2.27
C GLY A 11 15.65 -42.76 1.65
N ALA A 12 14.52 -42.81 0.94
CA ALA A 12 13.85 -41.61 0.41
C ALA A 12 13.39 -40.64 1.51
N LEU A 13 12.88 -41.17 2.63
CA LEU A 13 12.49 -40.36 3.79
C LEU A 13 13.70 -39.66 4.42
N VAL A 14 14.81 -40.38 4.62
CA VAL A 14 16.05 -39.84 5.18
C VAL A 14 16.64 -38.75 4.27
N LEU A 15 16.63 -38.96 2.96
CA LEU A 15 17.07 -37.95 1.98
C LEU A 15 16.13 -36.72 1.93
N ALA A 16 14.85 -36.88 2.28
CA ALA A 16 13.88 -35.80 2.36
C ALA A 16 13.94 -35.01 3.68
N LEU A 17 14.54 -35.55 4.76
CA LEU A 17 14.58 -34.91 6.08
C LEU A 17 15.10 -33.47 6.07
N PRO A 18 16.21 -33.11 5.38
CA PRO A 18 16.69 -31.73 5.35
C PRO A 18 15.70 -30.77 4.67
N SER A 19 15.05 -31.22 3.59
CA SER A 19 14.04 -30.45 2.86
C SER A 19 12.77 -30.26 3.70
N ILE A 20 12.35 -31.30 4.43
CA ILE A 20 11.23 -31.24 5.37
C ILE A 20 11.55 -30.30 6.51
N LYS A 21 12.74 -30.40 7.13
CA LYS A 21 13.21 -29.53 8.20
C LYS A 21 13.19 -28.05 7.77
N ARG A 22 13.80 -27.73 6.62
CA ARG A 22 13.78 -26.37 6.04
C ARG A 22 12.36 -25.87 5.80
N ARG A 23 11.47 -26.74 5.31
CA ARG A 23 10.06 -26.38 5.07
C ARG A 23 9.33 -26.05 6.38
N ILE A 24 9.59 -26.80 7.45
CA ILE A 24 9.03 -26.56 8.78
C ILE A 24 9.58 -25.26 9.36
N GLU A 25 10.89 -25.02 9.28
CA GLU A 25 11.53 -23.79 9.73
C GLU A 25 10.95 -22.56 9.01
N LEU A 26 10.87 -22.60 7.67
CA LEU A 26 10.24 -21.54 6.88
C LEU A 26 8.76 -21.35 7.21
N SER A 27 8.04 -22.41 7.57
CA SER A 27 6.64 -22.29 8.00
C SER A 27 6.51 -21.64 9.37
N ARG A 28 7.46 -21.88 10.30
CA ARG A 28 7.47 -21.29 11.65
C ARG A 28 7.89 -19.82 11.65
N ALA A 29 8.78 -19.45 10.73
CA ALA A 29 9.25 -18.08 10.53
C ALA A 29 8.18 -17.17 9.89
N LYS A 30 7.22 -17.75 9.15
CA LYS A 30 6.07 -17.01 8.60
C LYS A 30 5.11 -16.55 9.67
N HIS A 31 4.44 -15.42 9.43
CA HIS A 31 3.37 -14.95 10.31
C HIS A 31 2.27 -16.00 10.47
N ARG A 32 1.84 -16.24 11.72
CA ARG A 32 0.90 -17.31 12.06
C ARG A 32 -0.47 -17.14 11.41
N SER A 33 -0.85 -15.89 11.12
CA SER A 33 -2.09 -15.59 10.40
C SER A 33 -1.98 -15.87 8.89
N LEU A 34 -3.11 -15.74 8.19
CA LEU A 34 -3.19 -15.81 6.73
C LEU A 34 -2.28 -14.78 6.03
N ALA A 35 -1.92 -13.68 6.68
CA ALA A 35 -1.00 -12.69 6.14
C ALA A 35 0.41 -13.27 5.85
N GLY A 36 0.90 -14.21 6.67
CA GLY A 36 2.18 -14.91 6.45
C GLY A 36 2.08 -16.09 5.49
N HIS A 37 0.85 -16.50 5.18
CA HIS A 37 0.54 -17.69 4.38
C HIS A 37 -0.31 -17.32 3.16
N SER A 38 0.17 -16.37 2.36
CA SER A 38 -0.55 -15.79 1.21
C SER A 38 -1.17 -16.82 0.26
N ARG A 39 -0.52 -17.97 0.00
CA ARG A 39 -1.11 -19.06 -0.81
C ARG A 39 -2.33 -19.69 -0.14
N MET A 40 -2.28 -19.95 1.16
CA MET A 40 -3.41 -20.47 1.94
C MET A 40 -4.50 -19.41 2.08
N ALA A 41 -4.13 -18.15 2.32
CA ALA A 41 -5.05 -17.03 2.37
C ALA A 41 -5.88 -16.93 1.09
N LYS A 42 -5.23 -16.96 -0.08
CA LYS A 42 -5.92 -16.97 -1.38
C LYS A 42 -6.84 -18.17 -1.56
N ARG A 43 -6.43 -19.34 -1.07
CA ARG A 43 -7.27 -20.55 -1.16
C ARG A 43 -8.52 -20.41 -0.29
N LEU A 44 -8.36 -19.99 0.96
CA LEU A 44 -9.46 -19.83 1.92
C LEU A 44 -10.41 -18.70 1.50
N ALA A 45 -9.88 -17.58 1.01
CA ALA A 45 -10.68 -16.46 0.54
C ALA A 45 -11.69 -16.84 -0.57
N ARG A 46 -11.41 -17.88 -1.37
CA ARG A 46 -12.35 -18.37 -2.39
C ARG A 46 -13.59 -19.07 -1.83
N TRP A 47 -13.51 -19.57 -0.59
CA TRP A 47 -14.60 -20.30 0.07
C TRP A 47 -15.37 -19.43 1.07
N LEU A 48 -14.82 -18.25 1.41
CA LEU A 48 -15.49 -17.33 2.30
C LEU A 48 -16.53 -16.54 1.51
N PRO A 49 -17.84 -16.71 1.78
CA PRO A 49 -18.84 -15.86 1.17
C PRO A 49 -18.56 -14.41 1.58
N GLY A 50 -18.64 -13.50 0.61
CA GLY A 50 -18.66 -12.08 0.93
C GLY A 50 -19.86 -11.80 1.82
N TYR A 51 -19.66 -11.04 2.89
CA TYR A 51 -20.74 -10.55 3.73
C TYR A 51 -20.56 -9.06 3.98
N ALA A 52 -21.67 -8.41 4.27
CA ALA A 52 -21.71 -7.04 4.74
C ALA A 52 -22.77 -6.92 5.82
N TYR A 53 -22.64 -5.91 6.67
CA TYR A 53 -23.67 -5.59 7.64
C TYR A 53 -24.86 -4.94 6.95
N ASP A 54 -26.04 -5.40 7.31
CA ASP A 54 -27.27 -4.67 7.09
C ASP A 54 -27.34 -3.46 8.03
N GLU A 55 -28.39 -2.65 7.90
CA GLU A 55 -28.51 -1.43 8.69
C GLU A 55 -28.70 -1.71 10.19
N ALA A 56 -29.23 -2.88 10.57
CA ALA A 56 -29.35 -3.26 11.98
C ALA A 56 -27.97 -3.57 12.57
N ARG A 57 -27.20 -4.46 11.95
CA ARG A 57 -25.87 -4.86 12.43
C ARG A 57 -24.83 -3.76 12.23
N PHE A 58 -24.99 -2.85 11.27
CA PHE A 58 -24.05 -1.74 11.03
C PHE A 58 -23.88 -0.86 12.28
N PHE A 59 -24.99 -0.52 12.95
CA PHE A 59 -24.97 0.31 14.16
C PHE A 59 -24.81 -0.50 15.45
N ASN A 60 -25.02 -1.82 15.38
CA ASN A 60 -24.96 -2.75 16.50
C ASN A 60 -24.01 -3.94 16.25
N CYS A 61 -22.82 -3.67 15.71
CA CYS A 61 -21.89 -4.73 15.28
C CYS A 61 -21.22 -5.47 16.44
N ASP A 62 -21.27 -4.87 17.63
CA ASP A 62 -20.62 -5.26 18.89
C ASP A 62 -21.64 -5.55 20.02
N ASP A 63 -22.92 -5.68 19.68
CA ASP A 63 -23.99 -6.02 20.62
C ASP A 63 -24.12 -4.99 21.77
N ALA A 64 -23.95 -3.72 21.43
CA ALA A 64 -24.04 -2.59 22.35
C ALA A 64 -25.49 -2.34 22.83
N PRO A 65 -25.70 -1.71 23.99
CA PRO A 65 -27.03 -1.34 24.48
C PRO A 65 -27.78 -0.43 23.49
N ASP A 66 -29.11 -0.54 23.44
CA ASP A 66 -29.97 0.19 22.49
C ASP A 66 -29.73 1.71 22.50
N ALA A 67 -29.49 2.30 23.68
CA ALA A 67 -29.17 3.72 23.81
C ALA A 67 -27.91 4.12 23.03
N VAL A 68 -26.88 3.27 23.02
CA VAL A 68 -25.63 3.48 22.27
C VAL A 68 -25.87 3.30 20.77
N VAL A 69 -26.65 2.30 20.39
CA VAL A 69 -27.03 2.06 18.98
C VAL A 69 -27.80 3.26 18.42
N GLN A 70 -28.73 3.82 19.19
CA GLN A 70 -29.50 5.00 18.81
C GLN A 70 -28.61 6.23 18.67
N GLN A 71 -27.70 6.46 19.63
CA GLN A 71 -26.72 7.54 19.54
C GLN A 71 -25.83 7.43 18.29
N ARG A 72 -25.41 6.21 17.92
CA ARG A 72 -24.61 5.97 16.70
C ARG A 72 -25.39 6.31 15.43
N ARG A 73 -26.69 5.95 15.37
CA ARG A 73 -27.56 6.29 14.24
C ARG A 73 -27.71 7.80 14.09
N GLU A 74 -28.04 8.48 15.17
CA GLU A 74 -28.21 9.95 15.18
C GLU A 74 -26.93 10.67 14.79
N GLY A 75 -25.78 10.23 15.34
CA GLY A 75 -24.48 10.79 14.97
C GLY A 75 -24.15 10.57 13.50
N PHE A 76 -24.42 9.39 12.96
CA PHE A 76 -24.18 9.07 11.56
C PHE A 76 -25.07 9.89 10.62
N GLU A 77 -26.37 10.03 10.93
CA GLU A 77 -27.29 10.87 10.17
C GLU A 77 -26.89 12.34 10.21
N THR A 78 -26.41 12.82 11.36
CA THR A 78 -25.87 14.17 11.50
C THR A 78 -24.66 14.38 10.58
N LEU A 79 -23.74 13.42 10.53
CA LEU A 79 -22.57 13.45 9.64
C LEU A 79 -22.99 13.40 8.17
N GLU A 80 -23.91 12.51 7.79
CA GLU A 80 -24.42 12.39 6.42
C GLU A 80 -25.01 13.71 5.93
N LYS A 81 -25.91 14.32 6.72
CA LYS A 81 -26.53 15.62 6.37
C LYS A 81 -25.48 16.73 6.31
N GLY A 82 -24.60 16.79 7.31
CA GLY A 82 -23.55 17.81 7.38
C GLY A 82 -22.59 17.74 6.20
N PHE A 83 -22.18 16.53 5.79
CA PHE A 83 -21.30 16.35 4.64
C PHE A 83 -22.00 16.70 3.33
N ALA A 84 -23.25 16.25 3.15
CA ALA A 84 -24.03 16.56 1.96
C ALA A 84 -24.26 18.07 1.78
N GLN A 85 -24.42 18.82 2.87
CA GLN A 85 -24.60 20.27 2.85
C GLN A 85 -23.28 21.04 2.67
N ARG A 86 -22.19 20.56 3.27
CA ARG A 86 -20.90 21.27 3.27
C ARG A 86 -20.09 21.08 1.99
N PHE A 87 -20.25 19.95 1.30
CA PHE A 87 -19.39 19.52 0.21
C PHE A 87 -20.14 19.34 -1.12
N VAL A 88 -21.16 20.18 -1.40
CA VAL A 88 -22.10 19.99 -2.51
C VAL A 88 -21.39 19.85 -3.86
N SER A 89 -20.53 20.81 -4.20
CA SER A 89 -19.81 20.90 -5.47
C SER A 89 -18.74 19.81 -5.57
N SER A 90 -18.03 19.58 -4.47
CA SER A 90 -17.01 18.54 -4.35
C SER A 90 -17.60 17.14 -4.56
N LEU A 91 -18.78 16.86 -3.98
CA LEU A 91 -19.50 15.60 -4.14
C LEU A 91 -20.08 15.44 -5.56
N ALA A 92 -20.61 16.52 -6.15
CA ALA A 92 -21.14 16.49 -7.51
C ALA A 92 -20.07 16.15 -8.54
N LEU A 93 -18.91 16.84 -8.51
CA LEU A 93 -17.81 16.53 -9.43
C LEU A 93 -17.25 15.12 -9.20
N THR A 94 -17.17 14.69 -7.93
CA THR A 94 -16.73 13.33 -7.60
C THR A 94 -17.65 12.27 -8.21
N ALA A 95 -18.97 12.47 -8.13
CA ALA A 95 -19.94 11.55 -8.73
C ALA A 95 -19.82 11.51 -10.25
N GLN A 96 -19.70 12.68 -10.90
CA GLN A 96 -19.55 12.78 -12.35
C GLN A 96 -18.26 12.11 -12.84
N ALA A 97 -17.12 12.43 -12.24
CA ALA A 97 -15.82 11.95 -12.68
C ALA A 97 -15.60 10.45 -12.40
N ARG A 98 -16.34 9.88 -11.43
CA ARG A 98 -16.24 8.46 -11.06
C ARG A 98 -16.51 7.54 -12.24
N GLU A 99 -17.35 7.91 -13.20
CA GLU A 99 -17.64 7.08 -14.38
C GLU A 99 -16.41 6.89 -15.28
N GLY A 100 -15.59 7.94 -15.42
CA GLY A 100 -14.40 7.94 -16.28
C GLY A 100 -13.08 7.66 -15.55
N LEU A 101 -13.05 7.71 -14.21
CA LEU A 101 -11.85 7.56 -13.41
C LEU A 101 -11.88 6.26 -12.59
N ALA A 102 -11.29 5.19 -13.16
CA ALA A 102 -11.19 3.89 -12.50
C ALA A 102 -10.52 3.99 -11.12
N ASP A 103 -9.52 4.86 -10.96
CA ASP A 103 -8.85 5.08 -9.67
C ASP A 103 -9.81 5.57 -8.58
N LEU A 104 -10.76 6.45 -8.91
CA LEU A 104 -11.80 6.87 -7.95
C LEU A 104 -12.73 5.71 -7.57
N GLN A 105 -13.04 4.83 -8.51
CA GLN A 105 -13.84 3.64 -8.25
C GLN A 105 -13.11 2.68 -7.31
N PHE A 106 -11.82 2.44 -7.54
CA PHE A 106 -11.02 1.53 -6.73
C PHE A 106 -10.65 2.10 -5.37
N THR A 107 -10.11 3.32 -5.31
CA THR A 107 -9.64 3.92 -4.06
C THR A 107 -10.77 4.16 -3.06
N SER A 108 -12.00 4.43 -3.52
CA SER A 108 -13.16 4.53 -2.63
C SER A 108 -13.59 3.19 -2.02
N ALA A 109 -13.31 2.07 -2.67
CA ALA A 109 -13.72 0.75 -2.21
C ALA A 109 -12.86 0.23 -1.03
N TYR A 110 -11.61 0.66 -0.90
CA TYR A 110 -10.66 0.14 0.10
C TYR A 110 -10.55 0.99 1.37
N ARG A 111 -11.24 2.14 1.45
CA ARG A 111 -11.16 3.06 2.60
C ARG A 111 -12.03 2.67 3.78
N VAL A 112 -13.08 1.88 3.55
CA VAL A 112 -14.00 1.43 4.58
C VAL A 112 -13.86 -0.08 4.75
N PRO A 113 -13.79 -0.61 5.99
CA PRO A 113 -13.85 -2.05 6.22
C PRO A 113 -15.04 -2.67 5.50
N PHE A 114 -14.83 -3.78 4.79
CA PHE A 114 -15.77 -4.31 3.81
C PHE A 114 -17.17 -4.58 4.39
N GLN A 115 -17.25 -4.91 5.69
CA GLN A 115 -18.51 -5.14 6.39
C GLN A 115 -19.40 -3.90 6.41
N PHE A 116 -18.81 -2.71 6.52
CA PHE A 116 -19.52 -1.42 6.62
C PHE A 116 -19.65 -0.72 5.25
N SER A 117 -18.86 -1.15 4.27
CA SER A 117 -18.70 -0.44 2.99
C SER A 117 -20.02 -0.16 2.25
N PRO A 118 -21.00 -1.09 2.14
CA PRO A 118 -22.22 -0.81 1.37
C PRO A 118 -23.06 0.36 1.89
N ILE A 119 -23.04 0.60 3.20
CA ILE A 119 -23.79 1.69 3.86
C ILE A 119 -22.93 2.93 3.94
N ALA A 120 -21.71 2.83 4.50
CA ALA A 120 -20.84 3.98 4.71
C ALA A 120 -20.42 4.65 3.39
N SER A 121 -19.98 3.87 2.39
CA SER A 121 -19.55 4.43 1.09
C SER A 121 -20.70 5.06 0.30
N ARG A 122 -21.95 4.68 0.60
CA ARG A 122 -23.16 5.21 -0.05
C ARG A 122 -23.68 6.48 0.61
N ARG A 123 -23.70 6.49 1.95
CA ARG A 123 -24.29 7.56 2.78
C ARG A 123 -23.28 8.61 3.22
N LEU A 124 -22.06 8.22 3.59
CA LEU A 124 -20.96 9.13 3.94
C LEU A 124 -19.99 9.30 2.78
N ARG A 125 -20.47 9.99 1.73
CA ARG A 125 -19.63 10.30 0.57
C ARG A 125 -18.66 11.42 0.93
N VAL A 126 -17.46 11.36 0.36
CA VAL A 126 -16.41 12.37 0.52
C VAL A 126 -15.99 12.86 -0.85
N GLY A 127 -15.75 14.17 -0.99
CA GLY A 127 -15.20 14.74 -2.21
C GLY A 127 -13.78 14.25 -2.47
N ALA A 128 -13.47 13.95 -3.73
CA ALA A 128 -12.15 13.51 -4.16
C ALA A 128 -11.30 14.63 -4.80
N PHE A 129 -11.89 15.81 -4.99
CA PHE A 129 -11.29 16.93 -5.69
C PHE A 129 -11.00 18.07 -4.74
N VAL A 130 -9.81 18.65 -4.88
CA VAL A 130 -9.38 19.87 -4.20
C VAL A 130 -9.07 20.93 -5.24
N GLN A 131 -9.40 22.18 -4.95
CA GLN A 131 -9.14 23.33 -5.82
C GLN A 131 -7.68 23.80 -5.70
N SER A 132 -7.17 23.89 -4.48
CA SER A 132 -5.84 24.44 -4.22
C SER A 132 -5.23 23.89 -2.94
N ALA A 133 -3.92 24.08 -2.79
CA ALA A 133 -3.16 23.80 -1.59
C ALA A 133 -2.25 24.98 -1.26
N GLU A 134 -2.23 25.38 0.02
CA GLU A 134 -1.45 26.50 0.56
C GLU A 134 -1.02 26.19 1.99
N GLY A 135 0.26 26.38 2.28
CA GLY A 135 0.88 26.03 3.56
C GLY A 135 0.63 24.58 3.95
N VAL A 136 -0.23 24.41 4.96
CA VAL A 136 -0.63 23.11 5.55
C VAL A 136 -2.12 22.81 5.33
N ARG A 137 -2.75 23.50 4.38
CA ARG A 137 -4.19 23.39 4.09
C ARG A 137 -4.45 23.06 2.64
N VAL A 138 -5.59 22.44 2.40
CA VAL A 138 -6.22 22.31 1.08
C VAL A 138 -7.57 23.02 1.09
N THR A 139 -7.92 23.61 -0.05
CA THR A 139 -9.25 24.19 -0.29
C THR A 139 -9.98 23.28 -1.25
N ASP A 140 -11.19 22.86 -0.91
CA ASP A 140 -12.04 22.05 -1.80
C ASP A 140 -12.82 22.93 -2.81
N LEU A 141 -13.74 22.32 -3.56
CA LEU A 141 -14.52 23.04 -4.59
C LEU A 141 -15.65 23.90 -4.02
N ASP A 142 -15.96 23.73 -2.73
CA ASP A 142 -16.98 24.48 -2.01
C ASP A 142 -16.35 25.63 -1.20
N GLY A 143 -15.03 25.83 -1.32
CA GLY A 143 -14.28 26.85 -0.59
C GLY A 143 -13.95 26.47 0.86
N ASN A 144 -14.19 25.21 1.27
CA ASN A 144 -13.82 24.78 2.60
C ASN A 144 -12.29 24.65 2.70
N GLN A 145 -11.71 25.31 3.69
CA GLN A 145 -10.31 25.11 4.05
C GLN A 145 -10.17 23.96 5.06
N LEU A 146 -9.39 22.95 4.71
CA LEU A 146 -9.16 21.74 5.50
C LEU A 146 -7.67 21.61 5.81
N MET A 147 -7.33 21.11 7.00
CA MET A 147 -5.94 20.76 7.32
C MET A 147 -5.49 19.56 6.49
N ASP A 148 -4.38 19.69 5.77
CA ASP A 148 -3.81 18.59 5.00
C ASP A 148 -2.97 17.68 5.89
N LEU A 149 -3.64 16.74 6.56
CA LEU A 149 -2.98 15.70 7.34
C LEU A 149 -2.47 14.55 6.46
N THR A 150 -2.78 14.54 5.16
CA THR A 150 -2.28 13.53 4.23
C THR A 150 -0.85 13.85 3.80
N GLY A 151 -0.54 15.15 3.67
CA GLY A 151 0.77 15.65 3.28
C GLY A 151 1.29 15.02 1.99
N SER A 152 0.39 14.71 1.05
CA SER A 152 0.69 13.94 -0.17
C SER A 152 1.46 12.63 0.13
N TYR A 153 0.97 11.84 1.08
CA TYR A 153 1.61 10.59 1.53
C TYR A 153 3.03 10.80 2.09
N GLY A 154 3.25 11.94 2.74
CA GLY A 154 4.53 12.31 3.34
C GLY A 154 5.50 13.02 2.40
N VAL A 155 5.10 13.39 1.18
CA VAL A 155 5.91 14.22 0.28
C VAL A 155 6.05 15.64 0.83
N ASN A 156 4.96 16.24 1.33
CA ASN A 156 4.91 17.65 1.73
C ASN A 156 5.40 17.86 3.18
N VAL A 157 6.57 17.32 3.56
CA VAL A 157 7.09 17.38 4.94
C VAL A 157 7.24 18.81 5.46
N PHE A 158 7.69 19.72 4.60
CA PHE A 158 7.86 21.15 4.93
C PHE A 158 6.65 22.03 4.56
N GLY A 159 5.50 21.43 4.24
CA GLY A 159 4.35 22.14 3.67
C GLY A 159 4.50 22.41 2.18
N VAL A 160 3.39 22.58 1.47
CA VAL A 160 3.37 22.58 -0.01
C VAL A 160 4.09 23.79 -0.62
N ASP A 161 4.09 24.93 0.06
CA ASP A 161 4.69 26.16 -0.48
C ASP A 161 6.20 26.08 -0.59
N PHE A 162 6.87 25.39 0.35
CA PHE A 162 8.31 25.10 0.24
C PHE A 162 8.63 24.39 -1.09
N TYR A 163 7.87 23.33 -1.41
CA TYR A 163 8.08 22.56 -2.63
C TYR A 163 7.68 23.36 -3.89
N LYS A 164 6.63 24.19 -3.84
CA LYS A 164 6.26 25.09 -4.94
C LYS A 164 7.42 26.03 -5.29
N THR A 165 8.05 26.62 -4.29
CA THR A 165 9.24 27.48 -4.51
C THR A 165 10.39 26.70 -5.12
N CYS A 166 10.74 25.53 -4.57
CA CYS A 166 11.82 24.69 -5.14
C CYS A 166 11.55 24.28 -6.59
N MET A 167 10.29 23.92 -6.92
CA MET A 167 9.91 23.57 -8.29
C MET A 167 9.99 24.77 -9.24
N ALA A 168 9.55 25.95 -8.80
CA ALA A 168 9.64 27.18 -9.59
C ALA A 168 11.11 27.56 -9.89
N GLU A 169 11.96 27.51 -8.87
CA GLU A 169 13.41 27.75 -9.03
C GLU A 169 14.05 26.71 -9.97
N GLY A 170 13.74 25.43 -9.79
CA GLY A 170 14.25 24.35 -10.63
C GLY A 170 13.79 24.48 -12.09
N ALA A 171 12.53 24.85 -12.32
CA ALA A 171 12.00 25.08 -13.66
C ALA A 171 12.67 26.27 -14.35
N ALA A 172 12.85 27.39 -13.64
CA ALA A 172 13.54 28.57 -14.17
C ALA A 172 15.00 28.26 -14.55
N LEU A 173 15.70 27.46 -13.74
CA LEU A 173 17.07 27.01 -14.06
C LEU A 173 17.09 26.10 -15.30
N ALA A 174 16.07 25.27 -15.49
CA ALA A 174 16.00 24.30 -16.59
C ALA A 174 15.45 24.89 -17.90
N GLU A 175 14.75 26.03 -17.86
CA GLU A 175 14.04 26.61 -19.01
C GLU A 175 14.93 26.76 -20.26
N HIS A 176 16.14 27.28 -20.09
CA HIS A 176 17.09 27.47 -21.20
C HIS A 176 17.90 26.23 -21.58
N LEU A 177 17.89 25.19 -20.74
CA LEU A 177 18.63 23.94 -20.98
C LEU A 177 17.87 22.99 -21.91
N GLY A 178 16.53 23.08 -21.92
CA GLY A 178 15.68 22.08 -22.54
C GLY A 178 15.80 20.70 -21.88
N PRO A 179 15.19 19.65 -22.47
CA PRO A 179 15.27 18.30 -21.93
C PRO A 179 16.65 17.69 -22.21
N VAL A 180 17.59 17.87 -21.27
CA VAL A 180 18.88 17.16 -21.27
C VAL A 180 18.64 15.70 -20.90
N LEU A 181 18.28 14.89 -21.91
CA LEU A 181 17.99 13.47 -21.76
C LEU A 181 19.13 12.62 -22.36
N GLY A 182 19.40 11.47 -21.75
CA GLY A 182 20.46 10.54 -22.16
C GLY A 182 21.82 10.82 -21.53
N ALA A 183 22.30 12.08 -21.59
CA ALA A 183 23.49 12.53 -20.87
C ALA A 183 23.12 13.16 -19.52
N TYR A 184 24.08 13.22 -18.59
CA TYR A 184 23.89 13.92 -17.31
C TYR A 184 24.24 15.40 -17.42
N HIS A 185 23.37 16.25 -16.87
CA HIS A 185 23.70 17.66 -16.62
C HIS A 185 24.67 17.78 -15.41
N PRO A 186 25.61 18.74 -15.38
CA PRO A 186 26.58 18.89 -14.28
C PRO A 186 25.97 19.02 -12.87
N CYS A 187 24.73 19.51 -12.74
CA CYS A 187 24.04 19.59 -11.45
C CYS A 187 23.91 18.23 -10.76
N VAL A 188 23.85 17.13 -11.53
CA VAL A 188 23.76 15.77 -11.00
C VAL A 188 24.96 15.45 -10.10
N ALA A 189 26.16 15.95 -10.41
CA ALA A 189 27.36 15.71 -9.61
C ALA A 189 27.26 16.33 -8.20
N ASP A 190 26.70 17.54 -8.10
CA ASP A 190 26.45 18.20 -6.81
C ASP A 190 25.37 17.44 -6.01
N VAL A 191 24.26 17.06 -6.66
CA VAL A 191 23.19 16.27 -6.03
C VAL A 191 23.71 14.93 -5.52
N VAL A 192 24.54 14.23 -6.30
CA VAL A 192 25.19 12.97 -5.88
C VAL A 192 26.03 13.19 -4.62
N THR A 193 26.83 14.26 -4.57
CA THR A 193 27.67 14.57 -3.41
C THR A 193 26.82 14.77 -2.15
N ARG A 194 25.75 15.55 -2.25
CA ARG A 194 24.82 15.80 -1.14
C ARG A 194 24.08 14.55 -0.67
N LEU A 195 23.57 13.74 -1.61
CA LEU A 195 22.86 12.51 -1.28
C LEU A 195 23.79 11.47 -0.61
N LYS A 196 25.05 11.37 -1.06
CA LYS A 196 26.06 10.54 -0.39
C LYS A 196 26.32 11.01 1.03
N ALA A 197 26.44 12.32 1.25
CA ALA A 197 26.64 12.88 2.59
C ALA A 197 25.45 12.61 3.54
N ILE A 198 24.21 12.69 3.04
CA ILE A 198 23.00 12.40 3.83
C ILE A 198 22.86 10.90 4.12
N SER A 199 23.09 10.05 3.11
CA SER A 199 22.84 8.61 3.20
C SER A 199 23.98 7.80 3.81
N GLY A 200 25.20 8.35 3.81
CA GLY A 200 26.43 7.64 4.18
C GLY A 200 26.85 6.55 3.19
N GLN A 201 26.28 6.53 1.98
CA GLN A 201 26.55 5.50 0.97
C GLN A 201 27.64 5.94 -0.03
N ASP A 202 28.37 4.96 -0.58
CA ASP A 202 29.42 5.22 -1.57
C ASP A 202 28.86 5.63 -2.95
N GLN A 203 27.66 5.16 -3.29
CA GLN A 203 27.01 5.38 -4.58
C GLN A 203 25.51 5.61 -4.40
N VAL A 204 24.91 6.33 -5.35
CA VAL A 204 23.47 6.61 -5.43
C VAL A 204 22.98 6.34 -6.84
N SER A 205 21.69 6.01 -6.97
CA SER A 205 21.02 5.83 -8.26
C SER A 205 19.69 6.57 -8.23
N PHE A 206 19.30 7.15 -9.36
CA PHE A 206 18.07 7.92 -9.52
C PHE A 206 17.02 7.09 -10.26
N HIS A 207 15.79 7.15 -9.79
CA HIS A 207 14.64 6.42 -10.32
C HIS A 207 13.41 7.32 -10.34
N MET A 208 12.41 6.99 -11.15
CA MET A 208 11.20 7.81 -11.30
C MET A 208 10.17 7.56 -10.21
N SER A 209 10.31 6.49 -9.43
CA SER A 209 9.43 6.19 -8.31
C SER A 209 10.11 5.34 -7.22
N GLY A 210 9.51 5.31 -6.04
CA GLY A 210 9.91 4.38 -4.97
C GLY A 210 9.78 2.90 -5.39
N THR A 211 8.77 2.56 -6.20
CA THR A 211 8.63 1.20 -6.76
C THR A 211 9.83 0.83 -7.62
N GLU A 212 10.27 1.72 -8.51
CA GLU A 212 11.44 1.48 -9.36
C GLU A 212 12.73 1.38 -8.54
N ALA A 213 12.89 2.23 -7.52
CA ALA A 213 14.04 2.16 -6.62
C ALA A 213 14.12 0.80 -5.91
N VAL A 214 12.99 0.28 -5.42
CA VAL A 214 12.91 -1.06 -4.82
C VAL A 214 13.20 -2.15 -5.84
N MET A 215 12.63 -2.05 -7.06
CA MET A 215 12.89 -3.01 -8.14
C MET A 215 14.39 -3.07 -8.46
N GLN A 216 15.05 -1.92 -8.58
CA GLN A 216 16.48 -1.85 -8.86
C GLN A 216 17.31 -2.41 -7.71
N ALA A 217 16.97 -2.08 -6.47
CA ALA A 217 17.68 -2.59 -5.28
C ALA A 217 17.62 -4.13 -5.22
N VAL A 218 16.43 -4.72 -5.42
CA VAL A 218 16.26 -6.18 -5.45
C VAL A 218 17.02 -6.79 -6.62
N ARG A 219 16.97 -6.17 -7.81
CA ARG A 219 17.71 -6.65 -8.99
C ARG A 219 19.21 -6.64 -8.77
N LEU A 220 19.76 -5.57 -8.19
CA LEU A 220 21.17 -5.44 -7.88
C LEU A 220 21.63 -6.49 -6.86
N ALA A 221 20.85 -6.69 -5.79
CA ALA A 221 21.13 -7.71 -4.77
C ALA A 221 21.16 -9.12 -5.38
N ARG A 222 20.19 -9.46 -6.25
CA ARG A 222 20.15 -10.75 -6.97
C ARG A 222 21.34 -10.90 -7.92
N TYR A 223 21.70 -9.85 -8.65
CA TYR A 223 22.83 -9.86 -9.58
C TYR A 223 24.16 -10.14 -8.85
N HIS A 224 24.41 -9.44 -7.74
CA HIS A 224 25.65 -9.57 -6.98
C HIS A 224 25.72 -10.90 -6.22
N THR A 225 24.66 -11.27 -5.51
CA THR A 225 24.67 -12.47 -4.63
C THR A 225 24.39 -13.77 -5.37
N ARG A 226 23.88 -13.71 -6.62
CA ARG A 226 23.34 -14.85 -7.39
C ARG A 226 22.20 -15.61 -6.71
N LYS A 227 21.66 -15.06 -5.61
CA LYS A 227 20.51 -15.64 -4.90
C LYS A 227 19.22 -15.21 -5.59
N LYS A 228 18.29 -16.15 -5.73
CA LYS A 228 16.97 -15.91 -6.36
C LYS A 228 15.91 -15.48 -5.35
N GLN A 229 16.01 -16.04 -4.15
CA GLN A 229 15.01 -15.90 -3.10
C GLN A 229 15.07 -14.51 -2.46
N LEU A 230 13.91 -13.92 -2.21
CA LEU A 230 13.70 -12.65 -1.54
C LEU A 230 12.94 -12.89 -0.22
N VAL A 231 13.30 -12.14 0.82
CA VAL A 231 12.58 -12.12 2.09
C VAL A 231 12.03 -10.72 2.30
N ARG A 232 10.75 -10.64 2.68
CA ARG A 232 10.09 -9.42 3.16
C ARG A 232 9.37 -9.69 4.47
N PHE A 233 8.98 -8.63 5.15
CA PHE A 233 8.22 -8.71 6.39
C PHE A 233 6.73 -8.42 6.15
N CYS A 234 5.86 -9.05 6.95
CA CYS A 234 4.43 -8.76 6.99
C CYS A 234 4.22 -7.29 7.40
N GLY A 235 3.29 -6.59 6.75
CA GLY A 235 2.97 -5.19 7.07
C GLY A 235 3.86 -4.15 6.37
N ALA A 236 5.07 -4.51 5.96
CA ALA A 236 5.93 -3.62 5.19
C ALA A 236 5.37 -3.32 3.79
N TYR A 237 5.46 -2.06 3.37
CA TYR A 237 5.09 -1.60 2.04
C TYR A 237 6.35 -1.19 1.26
N HIS A 238 6.52 -1.76 0.06
CA HIS A 238 7.67 -1.51 -0.81
C HIS A 238 7.25 -1.20 -2.25
N GLY A 239 6.07 -0.58 -2.41
CA GLY A 239 5.45 -0.36 -3.71
C GLY A 239 4.58 -1.53 -4.17
N TRP A 240 4.20 -1.48 -5.44
CA TRP A 240 3.19 -2.35 -6.04
C TRP A 240 3.75 -3.35 -7.06
N TRP A 241 5.08 -3.44 -7.17
CA TRP A 241 5.73 -4.45 -8.01
C TRP A 241 5.46 -5.87 -7.48
N GLU A 242 5.23 -6.81 -8.39
CA GLU A 242 4.70 -8.16 -8.10
C GLU A 242 5.44 -8.90 -6.98
N ASP A 243 6.78 -8.87 -7.00
CA ASP A 243 7.64 -9.60 -6.05
C ASP A 243 7.55 -9.05 -4.62
N VAL A 244 7.12 -7.78 -4.46
CA VAL A 244 7.05 -7.09 -3.17
C VAL A 244 5.61 -6.83 -2.69
N GLN A 245 4.62 -7.03 -3.56
CA GLN A 245 3.19 -7.03 -3.22
C GLN A 245 2.50 -8.42 -3.37
N PRO A 246 3.01 -9.51 -2.78
CA PRO A 246 2.33 -10.80 -2.83
C PRO A 246 1.21 -10.88 -1.76
N GLY A 247 -0.05 -10.97 -2.18
CA GLY A 247 -1.20 -11.01 -1.27
C GLY A 247 -2.56 -10.99 -1.99
N PRO A 248 -3.67 -10.81 -1.24
CA PRO A 248 -4.97 -10.48 -1.82
C PRO A 248 -4.86 -9.26 -2.75
N GLY A 249 -5.53 -9.29 -3.91
CA GLY A 249 -5.45 -8.24 -4.94
C GLY A 249 -4.41 -8.49 -6.05
N ASN A 250 -3.31 -9.20 -5.76
CA ASN A 250 -2.39 -9.68 -6.80
C ASN A 250 -2.79 -11.11 -7.19
N PRO A 251 -3.15 -11.42 -8.45
CA PRO A 251 -3.55 -12.77 -8.83
C PRO A 251 -2.39 -13.76 -8.79
N MET A 252 -1.15 -13.30 -8.99
CA MET A 252 0.01 -14.16 -9.15
C MET A 252 0.45 -14.81 -7.82
N PRO A 253 0.69 -16.13 -7.78
CA PRO A 253 1.22 -16.76 -6.59
C PRO A 253 2.67 -16.28 -6.37
N PRO A 254 3.08 -15.97 -5.12
CA PRO A 254 4.47 -15.65 -4.85
C PRO A 254 5.35 -16.84 -5.24
N ARG A 255 6.38 -16.57 -6.06
CA ARG A 255 7.33 -17.58 -6.54
C ARG A 255 8.52 -17.68 -5.61
N GLU A 256 9.37 -16.67 -5.62
CA GLU A 256 10.66 -16.63 -4.93
C GLU A 256 10.69 -15.67 -3.73
N THR A 257 9.54 -15.08 -3.38
CA THR A 257 9.40 -14.18 -2.23
C THR A 257 8.76 -14.88 -1.05
N TYR A 258 9.41 -14.79 0.11
CA TYR A 258 8.88 -15.21 1.41
C TYR A 258 8.43 -13.99 2.22
N THR A 259 7.31 -14.14 2.92
CA THR A 259 6.78 -13.11 3.83
C THR A 259 6.90 -13.62 5.25
N LEU A 260 7.89 -13.11 5.99
CA LEU A 260 8.15 -13.47 7.38
C LEU A 260 7.43 -12.52 8.34
N LYS A 261 7.40 -12.89 9.62
CA LYS A 261 6.92 -11.98 10.67
C LYS A 261 7.84 -10.77 10.78
N ASP A 262 7.23 -9.61 10.96
CA ASP A 262 7.98 -8.40 11.26
C ASP A 262 8.70 -8.55 12.61
N MET A 263 9.97 -8.15 12.67
CA MET A 263 10.80 -8.17 13.88
C MET A 263 10.80 -9.51 14.66
N ASP A 264 10.85 -10.67 13.97
CA ASP A 264 11.05 -11.96 14.66
C ASP A 264 12.54 -12.10 15.02
N ASP A 265 12.87 -12.24 16.30
CA ASP A 265 14.24 -12.43 16.81
C ASP A 265 14.85 -13.80 16.43
N LYS A 266 14.16 -14.59 15.60
CA LYS A 266 14.46 -15.99 15.26
C LYS A 266 14.65 -16.23 13.76
#